data_AF-A0AAE1Z983-F1
#
_entry.id   AF-A0AAE1Z983-F1
#
_cell.length_a   1.000
_cell.length_b   1.000
_cell.length_c   1.000
_cell.angle_alpha   90.00
_cell.angle_beta   90.00
_cell.angle_gamma   90.00
#
_symmetry.space_group_name_H-M   'P 1'
#
loop_
_entity.id
_entity.type
_entity.pdbx_description
1 polymer ?
#
loop_
_entity_poly.entity_id
_entity_poly.type
_entity_poly.pdbx_seq_one_letter_code
_entity_poly.pdbx_strand_id
1 'polypeptide(L)'
;MESSVRKTYYELKDHGVLHHPGVEDPWNLNIFKKKFHVEIICRGEDTDTMEFDMINLDCSFANAIRRILVSEVPSLAIERVYITQNTSIMPDEVMCHRLGLIPLAVDPKYFLFPTRKPPSSDDISGFDPKEHLVYDMHVGFSQANRDSRNKPDRDKTQDGTIPVAQYLPVYSSDLKWVPLPGQEDHFNINNPPMPVSSTILINKLALGDEIEARCVAVKGIGRDHAKFSPVAAAYYKFHPIIKLLRTIEGEQAVKLQKSFASGVIGINSRTGQAFVDNARLDNGSREHMRHPEFRDTVFVGMDSSHCIFTIETIAPGTRPPSSLVRCALAVMISKCSHYLAVTETPGFGDQVEECKPVIDVPEDNSKSHTAPNLLTQKTNRSHLNGREVGLEVTHISPDTLRATFTFFGEDHTLGLALRYCILRDQSVNFCGYCVPHPLEDMIHFDIQMKHGSAIDALRNGLQCLRDCFQHMKQTFISAMKISRSTRKSS
;
A
#
# COMPACT_ATOMS: atom_id res chain seq x y z
N MET A 1 5.88 -25.89 34.81
CA MET A 1 4.91 -24.84 34.44
C MET A 1 5.66 -23.74 33.74
N GLU A 2 5.54 -23.74 32.41
CA GLU A 2 5.88 -22.72 31.42
C GLU A 2 6.86 -21.59 31.81
N SER A 3 8.14 -21.76 31.45
CA SER A 3 9.01 -20.62 31.14
C SER A 3 8.68 -20.10 29.73
N SER A 4 7.39 -19.86 29.44
CA SER A 4 6.96 -19.30 28.17
C SER A 4 7.38 -17.84 28.15
N VAL A 5 8.35 -17.51 27.30
CA VAL A 5 8.70 -16.13 26.94
C VAL A 5 7.39 -15.37 26.70
N ARG A 6 7.10 -14.36 27.54
CA ARG A 6 5.87 -13.57 27.42
C ARG A 6 5.96 -12.81 26.11
N LYS A 7 5.21 -13.25 25.09
CA LYS A 7 5.04 -12.51 23.83
C LYS A 7 4.24 -11.24 24.10
N THR A 8 4.45 -10.21 23.29
CA THR A 8 3.58 -9.04 23.26
C THR A 8 2.23 -9.44 22.68
N TYR A 9 1.14 -9.08 23.35
CA TYR A 9 -0.21 -9.31 22.85
C TYR A 9 -1.13 -8.18 23.29
N TYR A 10 -2.23 -8.06 22.55
CA TYR A 10 -3.33 -7.18 22.90
C TYR A 10 -4.46 -7.99 23.47
N GLU A 11 -4.95 -7.65 24.65
CA GLU A 11 -6.12 -8.27 25.26
C GLU A 11 -7.36 -7.45 24.93
N LEU A 12 -8.42 -8.12 24.49
CA LEU A 12 -9.70 -7.49 24.21
C LEU A 12 -10.54 -7.44 25.49
N LYS A 13 -10.89 -6.23 25.92
CA LYS A 13 -11.79 -5.97 27.06
C LYS A 13 -13.09 -5.31 26.58
N ASP A 14 -14.07 -5.22 27.49
CA ASP A 14 -15.39 -4.65 27.23
C ASP A 14 -15.32 -3.23 26.62
N HIS A 15 -14.45 -2.39 27.19
CA HIS A 15 -14.38 -0.97 26.89
C HIS A 15 -13.07 -0.55 26.21
N GLY A 16 -12.22 -1.49 25.83
CA GLY A 16 -10.93 -1.15 25.25
C GLY A 16 -10.04 -2.34 24.93
N VAL A 17 -8.83 -2.03 24.50
CA VAL A 17 -7.78 -2.99 24.19
C VAL A 17 -6.63 -2.72 25.13
N LEU A 18 -6.23 -3.71 25.92
CA LEU A 18 -5.09 -3.61 26.82
C LEU A 18 -3.84 -4.12 26.11
N HIS A 19 -2.79 -3.33 26.09
CA HIS A 19 -1.50 -3.73 25.57
C HIS A 19 -0.68 -4.40 26.68
N HIS A 20 -0.31 -5.65 26.47
CA HIS A 20 0.56 -6.40 27.37
C HIS A 20 1.94 -6.52 26.72
N PRO A 21 2.92 -5.69 27.12
CA PRO A 21 4.26 -5.76 26.57
C PRO A 21 4.90 -7.09 26.95
N GLY A 22 5.48 -7.76 25.95
CA GLY A 22 6.27 -8.96 26.16
C GLY A 22 7.62 -8.65 26.82
N VAL A 23 8.28 -9.69 27.33
CA VAL A 23 9.69 -9.59 27.70
C VAL A 23 10.47 -9.60 26.39
N GLU A 24 11.08 -8.46 26.05
CA GLU A 24 11.85 -8.35 24.82
C GLU A 24 13.16 -9.15 24.97
N ASP A 25 13.29 -10.22 24.20
CA ASP A 25 14.59 -10.84 23.96
C ASP A 25 15.55 -9.78 23.39
N PRO A 26 16.86 -9.84 23.70
CA PRO A 26 17.85 -9.00 23.06
C PRO A 26 17.71 -9.11 21.54
N TRP A 27 17.24 -8.05 20.89
CA TRP A 27 16.95 -8.09 19.46
C TRP A 27 18.24 -8.01 18.66
N ASN A 28 18.40 -8.91 17.69
CA ASN A 28 19.48 -8.87 16.71
C ASN A 28 18.91 -9.36 15.37
N LEU A 29 19.41 -8.80 14.27
CA LEU A 29 19.13 -9.24 12.91
C LEU A 29 19.25 -10.76 12.74
N ASN A 30 20.23 -11.42 13.37
CA ASN A 30 20.39 -12.87 13.30
C ASN A 30 19.26 -13.65 14.00
N ILE A 31 18.75 -13.12 15.11
CA ILE A 31 17.59 -13.71 15.82
C ILE A 31 16.33 -13.49 15.00
N PHE A 32 16.15 -12.28 14.43
CA PHE A 32 15.06 -11.99 13.51
C PHE A 32 15.04 -12.96 12.32
N LYS A 33 16.18 -13.12 11.62
CA LYS A 33 16.31 -14.05 10.48
C LYS A 33 15.99 -15.50 10.81
N LYS A 34 16.20 -15.93 12.05
CA LYS A 34 15.89 -17.30 12.50
C LYS A 34 14.42 -17.49 12.88
N LYS A 35 13.81 -16.49 13.50
CA LYS A 35 12.42 -16.56 14.01
C LYS A 35 11.39 -16.18 12.96
N PHE A 36 11.71 -15.25 12.06
CA PHE A 36 10.80 -14.77 11.03
C PHE A 36 10.48 -15.88 10.02
N HIS A 37 9.19 -16.11 9.79
CA HIS A 37 8.73 -17.05 8.77
C HIS A 37 7.42 -16.56 8.13
N VAL A 38 7.16 -17.11 6.95
CA VAL A 38 6.00 -16.76 6.13
C VAL A 38 5.26 -18.04 5.77
N GLU A 39 3.94 -18.04 5.97
CA GLU A 39 3.07 -19.15 5.59
C GLU A 39 2.06 -18.69 4.54
N ILE A 40 1.95 -19.40 3.42
CA ILE A 40 1.00 -19.07 2.35
C ILE A 40 -0.24 -19.93 2.53
N ILE A 41 -1.41 -19.31 2.64
CA ILE A 41 -2.68 -20.01 2.94
C ILE A 41 -3.54 -20.14 1.70
N CYS A 42 -3.63 -19.07 0.89
CA CYS A 42 -4.38 -19.12 -0.35
C CYS A 42 -3.59 -19.81 -1.47
N ARG A 43 -4.18 -20.85 -2.06
CA ARG A 43 -3.50 -21.86 -2.92
C ARG A 43 -3.59 -21.58 -4.43
N GLY A 44 -4.21 -20.47 -4.83
CA GLY A 44 -4.38 -20.05 -6.22
C GLY A 44 -3.46 -18.88 -6.58
N GLU A 45 -2.81 -18.93 -7.75
CA GLU A 45 -2.06 -17.77 -8.29
C GLU A 45 -2.92 -16.91 -9.23
N ASP A 46 -4.00 -17.51 -9.74
CA ASP A 46 -4.94 -16.92 -10.69
C ASP A 46 -6.12 -16.24 -9.98
N THR A 47 -6.10 -16.20 -8.64
CA THR A 47 -7.08 -15.46 -7.85
C THR A 47 -6.67 -14.00 -7.74
N ASP A 48 -7.67 -13.13 -7.77
CA ASP A 48 -7.57 -11.72 -7.41
C ASP A 48 -7.14 -11.52 -5.96
N THR A 49 -7.40 -12.50 -5.09
CA THR A 49 -7.09 -12.45 -3.67
C THR A 49 -5.94 -13.38 -3.25
N MET A 50 -5.16 -12.95 -2.27
CA MET A 50 -4.12 -13.75 -1.63
C MET A 50 -4.11 -13.50 -0.12
N GLU A 51 -4.07 -14.58 0.64
CA GLU A 51 -3.92 -14.56 2.09
C GLU A 51 -2.63 -15.31 2.50
N PHE A 52 -1.84 -14.67 3.35
CA PHE A 52 -0.59 -15.22 3.89
C PHE A 52 -0.29 -14.64 5.27
N ASP A 53 0.53 -15.35 6.02
CA ASP A 53 0.91 -14.98 7.37
C ASP A 53 2.37 -14.56 7.41
N MET A 54 2.65 -13.49 8.17
CA MET A 54 4.00 -13.07 8.56
C MET A 54 4.13 -13.18 10.07
N ILE A 55 4.98 -14.10 10.52
CA ILE A 55 5.07 -14.51 11.92
C ILE A 55 6.42 -14.08 12.50
N ASN A 56 6.41 -13.63 13.75
CA ASN A 56 7.52 -12.96 14.44
C ASN A 56 7.95 -11.65 13.76
N LEU A 57 6.96 -10.84 13.36
CA LEU A 57 7.15 -9.53 12.74
C LEU A 57 6.59 -8.42 13.62
N ASP A 58 7.29 -7.29 13.71
CA ASP A 58 6.75 -6.10 14.39
C ASP A 58 5.68 -5.38 13.52
N CYS A 59 4.70 -4.77 14.19
CA CYS A 59 3.61 -4.03 13.55
C CYS A 59 4.14 -2.90 12.63
N SER A 60 5.29 -2.30 12.95
CA SER A 60 5.91 -1.24 12.14
C SER A 60 6.27 -1.73 10.74
N PHE A 61 6.83 -2.93 10.63
CA PHE A 61 7.16 -3.53 9.33
C PHE A 61 5.91 -3.97 8.59
N ALA A 62 4.94 -4.57 9.28
CA ALA A 62 3.67 -4.96 8.68
C ALA A 62 2.91 -3.76 8.09
N ASN A 63 2.82 -2.67 8.86
CA ASN A 63 2.16 -1.44 8.41
C ASN A 63 2.93 -0.76 7.27
N ALA A 64 4.27 -0.80 7.29
CA ALA A 64 5.07 -0.29 6.17
C ALA A 64 4.77 -1.06 4.87
N ILE A 65 4.72 -2.40 4.91
CA ILE A 65 4.36 -3.22 3.74
C ILE A 65 2.95 -2.86 3.24
N ARG A 66 1.98 -2.75 4.15
CA ARG A 66 0.59 -2.36 3.82
C ARG A 66 0.52 -0.99 3.14
N ARG A 67 1.21 0.03 3.69
CA ARG A 67 1.24 1.39 3.13
C ARG A 67 1.90 1.42 1.75
N ILE A 68 3.01 0.72 1.58
CA ILE A 68 3.69 0.63 0.29
C ILE A 68 2.80 -0.01 -0.76
N LEU A 69 2.12 -1.12 -0.44
CA LEU A 69 1.19 -1.78 -1.36
C LEU A 69 0.10 -0.84 -1.89
N VAL A 70 -0.46 0.00 -1.03
CA VAL A 70 -1.54 0.93 -1.39
C VAL A 70 -1.02 2.15 -2.14
N SER A 71 0.11 2.73 -1.71
CA SER A 71 0.49 4.09 -2.10
C SER A 71 1.78 4.20 -2.89
N GLU A 72 2.68 3.22 -2.88
CA GLU A 72 4.02 3.37 -3.46
C GLU A 72 4.39 2.31 -4.51
N VAL A 73 3.65 1.20 -4.57
CA VAL A 73 3.81 0.26 -5.68
C VAL A 73 3.26 0.91 -6.96
N PRO A 74 4.08 1.03 -8.03
CA PRO A 74 3.63 1.71 -9.24
C PRO A 74 2.63 0.89 -10.05
N SER A 75 1.84 1.60 -10.85
CA SER A 75 0.91 1.07 -11.86
C SER A 75 0.77 2.05 -13.03
N LEU A 76 0.08 1.65 -14.10
CA LEU A 76 -0.32 2.55 -15.18
C LEU A 76 -1.79 2.93 -15.03
N ALA A 77 -2.10 4.21 -15.27
CA ALA A 77 -3.46 4.71 -15.38
C ALA A 77 -3.53 5.84 -16.41
N ILE A 78 -4.73 6.09 -16.95
CA ILE A 78 -4.98 7.20 -17.86
C ILE A 78 -4.82 8.53 -17.11
N GLU A 79 -3.95 9.39 -17.61
CA GLU A 79 -3.62 10.69 -17.02
C GLU A 79 -4.16 11.84 -17.86
N ARG A 80 -4.01 11.75 -19.19
CA ARG A 80 -4.43 12.79 -20.12
C ARG A 80 -5.44 12.23 -21.09
N VAL A 81 -6.50 12.99 -21.33
CA VAL A 81 -7.52 12.68 -22.35
C VAL A 81 -7.63 13.91 -23.25
N TYR A 82 -7.46 13.72 -24.55
CA TYR A 82 -7.67 14.72 -25.59
C TYR A 82 -9.03 14.42 -26.21
N ILE A 83 -9.99 15.33 -26.02
CA ILE A 83 -11.34 15.18 -26.55
C ILE A 83 -11.40 15.99 -27.85
N THR A 84 -11.64 15.29 -28.95
CA THR A 84 -11.94 15.92 -30.23
C THR A 84 -13.41 16.31 -30.28
N GLN A 85 -14.28 15.42 -29.78
CA GLN A 85 -15.72 15.60 -29.78
C GLN A 85 -16.36 14.82 -28.63
N ASN A 86 -17.27 15.47 -27.91
CA ASN A 86 -18.18 14.82 -26.96
C ASN A 86 -19.55 15.52 -27.03
N THR A 87 -20.51 14.89 -27.70
CA THR A 87 -21.89 15.39 -27.77
C THR A 87 -22.82 14.68 -26.79
N SER A 88 -22.27 13.82 -25.93
CA SER A 88 -23.04 13.11 -24.92
C SER A 88 -23.53 14.03 -23.80
N ILE A 89 -24.47 13.53 -23.00
CA ILE A 89 -24.99 14.24 -21.82
C ILE A 89 -23.93 14.38 -20.72
N MET A 90 -22.91 13.50 -20.69
CA MET A 90 -21.89 13.51 -19.65
C MET A 90 -20.85 14.61 -19.91
N PRO A 91 -20.60 15.51 -18.94
CA PRO A 91 -19.54 16.50 -19.06
C PRO A 91 -18.16 15.88 -19.22
N ASP A 92 -17.30 16.60 -19.95
CA ASP A 92 -15.94 16.17 -20.31
C ASP A 92 -15.11 15.78 -19.09
N GLU A 93 -15.12 16.60 -18.04
CA GLU A 93 -14.34 16.38 -16.83
C GLU A 93 -14.76 15.10 -16.09
N VAL A 94 -16.07 14.79 -16.09
CA VAL A 94 -16.62 13.59 -15.47
C VAL A 94 -16.23 12.36 -16.28
N MET A 95 -16.32 12.45 -17.61
CA MET A 95 -15.91 11.38 -18.51
C MET A 95 -14.40 11.09 -18.37
N CYS A 96 -13.56 12.14 -18.39
CA CYS A 96 -12.11 12.04 -18.19
C CYS A 96 -11.76 11.39 -16.85
N HIS A 97 -12.42 11.80 -15.77
CA HIS A 97 -12.21 11.22 -14.44
C HIS A 97 -12.57 9.73 -14.42
N ARG A 98 -13.68 9.32 -15.05
CA ARG A 98 -14.06 7.90 -15.16
C ARG A 98 -13.04 7.10 -15.96
N LEU A 99 -12.57 7.63 -17.09
CA LEU A 99 -11.53 7.01 -17.92
C LEU A 99 -10.23 6.81 -17.12
N GLY A 100 -9.84 7.80 -16.31
CA GLY A 100 -8.68 7.73 -15.43
C GLY A 100 -8.72 6.61 -14.39
N LEU A 101 -9.92 6.19 -13.97
CA LEU A 101 -10.13 5.12 -12.98
C LEU A 101 -10.23 3.72 -13.59
N ILE A 102 -10.15 3.57 -14.92
CA ILE A 102 -10.19 2.26 -15.56
C ILE A 102 -8.86 1.55 -15.31
N PRO A 103 -8.85 0.37 -14.65
CA PRO A 103 -7.63 -0.38 -14.43
C PRO A 103 -7.10 -0.96 -15.75
N LEU A 104 -5.83 -0.76 -16.02
CA LEU A 104 -5.15 -1.27 -17.23
C LEU A 104 -4.37 -2.54 -16.92
N ALA A 105 -4.51 -3.57 -17.76
CA ALA A 105 -3.86 -4.87 -17.57
C ALA A 105 -2.39 -4.87 -18.05
N VAL A 106 -1.59 -3.91 -17.57
CA VAL A 106 -0.23 -3.65 -18.06
C VAL A 106 0.80 -3.73 -16.93
N ASP A 107 1.94 -4.36 -17.19
CA ASP A 107 3.03 -4.43 -16.21
C ASP A 107 3.85 -3.12 -16.24
N PRO A 108 3.91 -2.34 -15.15
CA PRO A 108 4.61 -1.07 -15.08
C PRO A 108 6.13 -1.19 -15.24
N LYS A 109 6.70 -2.40 -15.24
CA LYS A 109 8.16 -2.58 -15.48
C LYS A 109 8.59 -2.18 -16.89
N TYR A 110 7.67 -2.20 -17.85
CA TYR A 110 7.97 -1.85 -19.25
C TYR A 110 8.05 -0.35 -19.49
N PHE A 111 7.60 0.46 -18.52
CA PHE A 111 7.55 1.91 -18.63
C PHE A 111 8.45 2.58 -17.60
N LEU A 112 9.04 3.70 -18.01
CA LEU A 112 9.74 4.62 -17.12
C LEU A 112 8.70 5.55 -16.45
N PHE A 113 9.10 6.17 -15.34
CA PHE A 113 8.30 7.25 -14.77
C PHE A 113 8.39 8.47 -15.69
N PRO A 114 7.27 9.18 -15.93
CA PRO A 114 7.26 10.34 -16.79
C PRO A 114 8.18 11.43 -16.23
N THR A 115 9.07 11.95 -17.07
CA THR A 115 9.96 13.06 -16.68
C THR A 115 9.27 14.42 -16.82
N ARG A 116 8.22 14.48 -17.63
CA ARG A 116 7.44 15.69 -17.93
C ARG A 116 5.96 15.34 -18.03
N LYS A 117 5.11 16.36 -17.96
CA LYS A 117 3.68 16.18 -18.24
C LYS A 117 3.48 15.75 -19.71
N PRO A 118 2.44 14.95 -20.01
CA PRO A 118 2.09 14.64 -21.38
C PRO A 118 1.96 15.90 -22.24
N PRO A 119 2.30 15.83 -23.55
CA PRO A 119 2.19 16.95 -24.48
C PRO A 119 0.84 17.67 -24.44
N SER A 120 0.79 18.95 -24.82
CA SER A 120 -0.49 19.67 -24.94
C SER A 120 -1.29 19.26 -26.18
N SER A 121 -0.60 18.81 -27.23
CA SER A 121 -1.18 18.29 -28.47
C SER A 121 -1.44 16.78 -28.39
N ASP A 122 -2.41 16.30 -29.16
CA ASP A 122 -2.73 14.88 -29.32
C ASP A 122 -1.92 14.20 -30.43
N ASP A 123 -0.98 14.90 -31.08
CA ASP A 123 -0.10 14.35 -32.10
C ASP A 123 0.76 13.19 -31.56
N ILE A 124 0.66 12.05 -32.24
CA ILE A 124 1.32 10.80 -31.88
C ILE A 124 2.84 10.97 -31.81
N SER A 125 3.41 11.83 -32.65
CA SER A 125 4.85 12.08 -32.70
C SER A 125 5.42 12.67 -31.39
N GLY A 126 4.56 13.30 -30.59
CA GLY A 126 4.93 13.91 -29.32
C GLY A 126 5.02 12.94 -28.14
N PHE A 127 4.52 11.71 -28.27
CA PHE A 127 4.50 10.74 -27.17
C PHE A 127 5.76 9.87 -27.15
N ASP A 128 6.44 9.84 -26.00
CA ASP A 128 7.56 8.91 -25.78
C ASP A 128 7.06 7.46 -25.59
N PRO A 129 7.49 6.50 -26.43
CA PRO A 129 7.10 5.08 -26.31
C PRO A 129 7.50 4.42 -25.00
N LYS A 130 8.47 4.95 -24.26
CA LYS A 130 8.95 4.42 -22.97
C LYS A 130 8.18 4.97 -21.77
N GLU A 131 7.50 6.09 -21.92
CA GLU A 131 6.76 6.76 -20.84
C GLU A 131 5.23 6.68 -21.03
N HIS A 132 4.75 6.61 -22.28
CA HIS A 132 3.35 6.76 -22.64
C HIS A 132 2.74 5.51 -23.27
N LEU A 133 1.47 5.26 -22.97
CA LEU A 133 0.65 4.25 -23.62
C LEU A 133 -0.66 4.88 -24.11
N VAL A 134 -0.98 4.72 -25.39
CA VAL A 134 -2.03 5.50 -26.06
C VAL A 134 -3.23 4.61 -26.43
N TYR A 135 -4.43 5.15 -26.24
CA TYR A 135 -5.69 4.54 -26.62
C TYR A 135 -6.59 5.54 -27.35
N ASP A 136 -7.25 5.11 -28.41
CA ASP A 136 -8.28 5.89 -29.09
C ASP A 136 -9.67 5.31 -28.78
N MET A 137 -10.64 6.20 -28.60
CA MET A 137 -12.05 5.88 -28.44
C MET A 137 -12.84 6.65 -29.48
N HIS A 138 -13.55 5.92 -30.34
CA HIS A 138 -14.45 6.49 -31.35
C HIS A 138 -15.76 5.70 -31.33
N VAL A 139 -16.80 6.28 -30.74
CA VAL A 139 -18.11 5.64 -30.58
C VAL A 139 -19.22 6.63 -30.91
N GLY A 140 -20.13 6.27 -31.82
CA GLY A 140 -21.29 7.08 -32.18
C GLY A 140 -22.58 6.26 -32.23
N PHE A 141 -23.69 6.83 -31.77
CA PHE A 141 -24.99 6.18 -31.84
C PHE A 141 -25.78 6.65 -33.06
N SER A 142 -25.68 5.88 -34.15
CA SER A 142 -26.42 6.14 -35.39
C SER A 142 -27.73 5.34 -35.48
N GLN A 143 -28.60 5.73 -36.41
CA GLN A 143 -29.86 5.02 -36.70
C GLN A 143 -29.61 3.56 -37.15
N ALA A 144 -28.54 3.28 -37.89
CA ALA A 144 -28.17 1.91 -38.27
C ALA A 144 -27.80 1.02 -37.05
N ASN A 145 -27.17 1.60 -36.03
CA ASN A 145 -26.86 0.91 -34.78
C ASN A 145 -28.12 0.63 -33.94
N ARG A 146 -29.16 1.46 -34.10
CA ARG A 146 -30.47 1.26 -33.47
C ARG A 146 -31.20 0.07 -34.10
N ASP A 147 -31.25 0.03 -35.43
CA ASP A 147 -31.99 -0.99 -36.17
C ASP A 147 -31.39 -2.40 -35.99
N SER A 148 -30.06 -2.50 -35.82
CA SER A 148 -29.37 -3.78 -35.53
C SER A 148 -29.56 -4.31 -34.10
N ARG A 149 -29.85 -3.43 -33.12
CA ARG A 149 -30.11 -3.81 -31.73
C ARG A 149 -31.56 -4.15 -31.44
N ASN A 150 -32.49 -3.70 -32.28
CA ASN A 150 -33.90 -4.09 -32.23
C ASN A 150 -34.08 -5.56 -32.67
N LYS A 151 -33.73 -6.51 -31.79
CA LYS A 151 -34.33 -7.85 -31.84
C LYS A 151 -35.73 -7.75 -31.21
N PRO A 152 -36.79 -8.24 -31.87
CA PRO A 152 -38.19 -7.91 -31.51
C PRO A 152 -38.72 -8.53 -30.20
N ASP A 153 -37.88 -9.12 -29.34
CA ASP A 153 -38.35 -10.09 -28.33
C ASP A 153 -37.85 -9.86 -26.89
N ARG A 154 -37.32 -8.67 -26.53
CA ARG A 154 -36.88 -8.39 -25.14
C ARG A 154 -37.42 -7.13 -24.48
N ASP A 155 -38.06 -6.22 -25.22
CA ASP A 155 -38.51 -4.92 -24.68
C ASP A 155 -40.04 -4.83 -24.60
N LYS A 156 -40.66 -5.69 -23.78
CA LYS A 156 -42.02 -5.42 -23.26
C LYS A 156 -41.97 -5.38 -21.74
N THR A 157 -42.14 -4.20 -21.16
CA THR A 157 -42.64 -4.09 -19.78
C THR A 157 -44.10 -4.56 -19.77
N GLN A 158 -44.53 -5.20 -18.69
CA GLN A 158 -45.87 -5.82 -18.58
C GLN A 158 -47.04 -4.84 -18.82
N ASP A 159 -46.81 -3.52 -18.75
CA ASP A 159 -47.88 -2.50 -18.82
C ASP A 159 -47.83 -1.56 -20.04
N GLY A 160 -46.96 -1.77 -21.03
CA GLY A 160 -47.08 -1.17 -22.38
C GLY A 160 -47.14 0.36 -22.48
N THR A 161 -46.83 1.12 -21.42
CA THR A 161 -47.13 2.56 -21.32
C THR A 161 -45.92 3.48 -21.33
N ILE A 162 -44.69 2.95 -21.32
CA ILE A 162 -43.46 3.77 -21.38
C ILE A 162 -42.49 3.16 -22.40
N PRO A 163 -42.11 3.87 -23.48
CA PRO A 163 -41.03 3.42 -24.35
C PRO A 163 -39.73 3.37 -23.54
N VAL A 164 -39.08 2.21 -23.49
CA VAL A 164 -37.74 2.07 -22.88
C VAL A 164 -36.82 3.04 -23.62
N ALA A 165 -36.26 4.02 -22.91
CA ALA A 165 -35.30 4.96 -23.49
C ALA A 165 -34.13 4.16 -24.08
N GLN A 166 -34.02 4.15 -25.41
CA GLN A 166 -32.96 3.43 -26.12
C GLN A 166 -31.68 4.26 -26.05
N TYR A 167 -30.65 3.70 -25.43
CA TYR A 167 -29.32 4.31 -25.35
C TYR A 167 -28.25 3.33 -25.81
N LEU A 168 -27.12 3.86 -26.27
CA LEU A 168 -25.92 3.08 -26.58
C LEU A 168 -24.96 3.15 -25.37
N PRO A 169 -24.80 2.07 -24.59
CA PRO A 169 -23.76 2.03 -23.57
C PRO A 169 -22.37 2.00 -24.23
N VAL A 170 -21.47 2.82 -23.70
CA VAL A 170 -20.05 2.87 -24.03
C VAL A 170 -19.29 2.18 -22.91
N TYR A 171 -18.50 1.16 -23.26
CA TYR A 171 -17.78 0.32 -22.31
C TYR A 171 -16.26 0.51 -22.43
N SER A 172 -15.52 0.02 -21.43
CA SER A 172 -14.05 -0.05 -21.48
C SER A 172 -13.51 -0.87 -22.66
N SER A 173 -14.28 -1.80 -23.24
CA SER A 173 -13.93 -2.49 -24.48
C SER A 173 -13.77 -1.57 -25.70
N ASP A 174 -14.32 -0.37 -25.63
CA ASP A 174 -14.31 0.59 -26.74
C ASP A 174 -13.00 1.39 -26.81
N LEU A 175 -12.15 1.31 -25.77
CA LEU A 175 -10.76 1.79 -25.83
C LEU A 175 -9.94 0.88 -26.74
N LYS A 176 -9.35 1.45 -27.79
CA LYS A 176 -8.49 0.73 -28.75
C LYS A 176 -7.06 1.19 -28.58
N TRP A 177 -6.16 0.25 -28.30
CA TRP A 177 -4.73 0.56 -28.17
C TRP A 177 -4.16 1.02 -29.51
N VAL A 178 -3.37 2.10 -29.46
CA VAL A 178 -2.59 2.63 -30.59
C VAL A 178 -1.10 2.38 -30.31
N PRO A 179 -0.43 1.51 -31.08
CA PRO A 179 0.97 1.17 -30.82
C PRO A 179 1.89 2.35 -31.13
N LEU A 180 2.77 2.68 -30.18
CA LEU A 180 3.90 3.58 -30.42
C LEU A 180 5.13 2.79 -30.90
N PRO A 181 6.08 3.44 -31.62
CA PRO A 181 7.26 2.76 -32.14
C PRO A 181 8.02 1.94 -31.07
N GLY A 182 8.24 0.65 -31.33
CA GLY A 182 8.93 -0.28 -30.43
C GLY A 182 8.06 -0.94 -29.35
N GLN A 183 6.80 -0.56 -29.19
CA GLN A 183 5.91 -1.21 -28.21
C GLN A 183 5.40 -2.58 -28.68
N GLU A 184 5.35 -2.81 -29.99
CA GLU A 184 4.92 -4.09 -30.59
C GLU A 184 5.83 -5.27 -30.20
N ASP A 185 7.09 -5.01 -29.85
CA ASP A 185 8.03 -6.02 -29.36
C ASP A 185 7.65 -6.54 -27.96
N HIS A 186 7.01 -5.70 -27.14
CA HIS A 186 6.61 -6.00 -25.77
C HIS A 186 5.15 -6.44 -25.67
N PHE A 187 4.29 -5.93 -26.56
CA PHE A 187 2.87 -6.21 -26.61
C PHE A 187 2.51 -6.88 -27.94
N ASN A 188 2.10 -8.14 -27.86
CA ASN A 188 1.67 -8.89 -29.04
C ASN A 188 0.25 -8.45 -29.46
N ILE A 189 -0.03 -8.39 -30.77
CA ILE A 189 -1.38 -8.23 -31.34
C ILE A 189 -2.38 -9.23 -30.73
N ASN A 190 -1.92 -10.42 -30.35
CA ASN A 190 -2.74 -11.45 -29.72
C ASN A 190 -3.01 -11.23 -28.22
N ASN A 191 -2.28 -10.32 -27.56
CA ASN A 191 -2.50 -9.92 -26.17
C ASN A 191 -2.19 -8.41 -25.98
N PRO A 192 -3.04 -7.54 -26.55
CA PRO A 192 -2.83 -6.10 -26.48
C PRO A 192 -3.00 -5.58 -25.05
N PRO A 193 -2.40 -4.44 -24.71
CA PRO A 193 -2.50 -3.85 -23.38
C PRO A 193 -3.89 -3.25 -23.19
N MET A 194 -4.88 -4.07 -22.81
CA MET A 194 -6.29 -3.65 -22.70
C MET A 194 -6.67 -3.33 -21.25
N PRO A 195 -7.82 -2.66 -21.01
CA PRO A 195 -8.44 -2.60 -19.70
C PRO A 195 -8.63 -3.99 -19.08
N VAL A 196 -8.50 -4.10 -17.75
CA VAL A 196 -8.63 -5.40 -17.05
C VAL A 196 -10.02 -6.00 -17.25
N SER A 197 -11.06 -5.16 -17.19
CA SER A 197 -12.43 -5.55 -17.49
C SER A 197 -12.90 -4.83 -18.74
N SER A 198 -13.57 -5.56 -19.63
CA SER A 198 -14.14 -5.05 -20.88
C SER A 198 -15.56 -4.47 -20.72
N THR A 199 -16.17 -4.63 -19.54
CA THR A 199 -17.60 -4.32 -19.31
C THR A 199 -17.82 -3.13 -18.39
N ILE A 200 -16.77 -2.37 -18.07
CA ILE A 200 -16.89 -1.16 -17.24
C ILE A 200 -17.66 -0.12 -18.04
N LEU A 201 -18.84 0.26 -17.58
CA LEU A 201 -19.67 1.28 -18.23
C LEU A 201 -19.04 2.66 -18.04
N ILE A 202 -18.74 3.33 -19.14
CA ILE A 202 -18.13 4.66 -19.16
C ILE A 202 -19.22 5.71 -19.31
N ASN A 203 -20.03 5.59 -20.36
CA ASN A 203 -21.05 6.57 -20.74
C ASN A 203 -22.26 5.89 -21.39
N LYS A 204 -23.35 6.65 -21.59
CA LYS A 204 -24.55 6.23 -22.33
C LYS A 204 -24.90 7.31 -23.33
N LEU A 205 -24.93 6.95 -24.61
CA LEU A 205 -25.20 7.86 -25.72
C LEU A 205 -26.68 7.84 -26.10
N ALA A 206 -27.26 9.01 -26.34
CA ALA A 206 -28.53 9.16 -27.02
C ALA A 206 -28.33 9.08 -28.55
N LEU A 207 -29.42 8.90 -29.29
CA LEU A 207 -29.35 8.79 -30.75
C LEU A 207 -28.82 10.10 -31.35
N GLY A 208 -27.75 10.02 -32.13
CA GLY A 208 -27.03 11.16 -32.69
C GLY A 208 -25.79 11.57 -31.91
N ASP A 209 -25.62 11.10 -30.67
CA ASP A 209 -24.43 11.43 -29.87
C ASP A 209 -23.20 10.64 -30.34
N GLU A 210 -22.04 11.25 -30.18
CA GLU A 210 -20.73 10.70 -30.50
C GLU A 210 -19.68 11.11 -29.47
N ILE A 211 -18.69 10.23 -29.29
CA ILE A 211 -17.49 10.46 -28.50
C ILE A 211 -16.29 10.13 -29.37
N GLU A 212 -15.38 11.09 -29.49
CA GLU A 212 -14.06 10.93 -30.09
C GLU A 212 -13.01 11.49 -29.13
N ALA A 213 -12.17 10.60 -28.60
CA ALA A 213 -11.13 10.98 -27.65
C ALA A 213 -9.90 10.08 -27.74
N ARG A 214 -8.73 10.66 -27.47
CA ARG A 214 -7.46 9.96 -27.29
C ARG A 214 -7.05 10.00 -25.82
N CYS A 215 -6.79 8.83 -25.23
CA CYS A 215 -6.38 8.66 -23.84
C CYS A 215 -4.91 8.27 -23.77
N VAL A 216 -4.16 8.91 -22.87
CA VAL A 216 -2.75 8.63 -22.63
C VAL A 216 -2.57 8.18 -21.20
N ALA A 217 -2.06 6.97 -21.04
CA ALA A 217 -1.70 6.38 -19.77
C ALA A 217 -0.21 6.53 -19.49
N VAL A 218 0.11 6.79 -18.23
CA VAL A 218 1.48 6.95 -17.72
C VAL A 218 1.66 6.11 -16.47
N LYS A 219 2.92 5.87 -16.12
CA LYS A 219 3.28 5.21 -14.87
C LYS A 219 3.23 6.20 -13.70
N GLY A 220 2.53 5.83 -12.63
CA GLY A 220 2.40 6.62 -11.40
C GLY A 220 2.34 5.75 -10.15
N ILE A 221 2.16 6.39 -8.99
CA ILE A 221 2.02 5.72 -7.69
C ILE A 221 0.77 6.20 -6.95
N GLY A 222 0.19 5.34 -6.11
CA GLY A 222 -1.06 5.61 -5.40
C GLY A 222 -1.04 6.81 -4.42
N ARG A 223 0.16 7.24 -3.99
CA ARG A 223 0.36 8.41 -3.13
C ARG A 223 0.04 9.72 -3.84
N ASP A 224 0.26 9.77 -5.15
CA ASP A 224 -0.09 10.93 -5.99
C ASP A 224 -1.59 10.95 -6.27
N HIS A 225 -2.12 9.82 -6.77
CA HIS A 225 -3.55 9.68 -7.00
C HIS A 225 -4.01 8.23 -6.81
N ALA A 226 -5.17 8.02 -6.19
CA ALA A 226 -5.70 6.70 -5.86
C ALA A 226 -5.88 5.78 -7.09
N LYS A 227 -6.08 6.36 -8.28
CA LYS A 227 -6.14 5.63 -9.56
C LYS A 227 -4.91 4.78 -9.87
N PHE A 228 -3.76 5.15 -9.29
CA PHE A 228 -2.51 4.40 -9.45
C PHE A 228 -2.33 3.31 -8.38
N SER A 229 -3.26 3.14 -7.44
CA SER A 229 -3.17 2.04 -6.48
C SER A 229 -3.38 0.70 -7.20
N PRO A 230 -2.43 -0.25 -7.13
CA PRO A 230 -2.54 -1.53 -7.82
C PRO A 230 -3.39 -2.56 -7.05
N VAL A 231 -3.85 -2.20 -5.85
CA VAL A 231 -4.65 -3.06 -4.97
C VAL A 231 -6.06 -2.51 -4.84
N ALA A 232 -7.04 -3.39 -4.85
CA ALA A 232 -8.40 -3.04 -4.43
C ALA A 232 -8.45 -2.90 -2.90
N ALA A 233 -7.83 -3.86 -2.21
CA ALA A 233 -7.69 -3.86 -0.76
C ALA A 233 -6.35 -4.49 -0.35
N ALA A 234 -5.68 -3.89 0.62
CA ALA A 234 -4.53 -4.48 1.28
C ALA A 234 -4.60 -4.15 2.78
N TYR A 235 -4.81 -5.18 3.59
CA TYR A 235 -4.91 -5.05 5.03
C TYR A 235 -4.30 -6.25 5.74
N TYR A 236 -4.10 -6.10 7.04
CA TYR A 236 -3.73 -7.22 7.88
C TYR A 236 -4.54 -7.18 9.18
N LYS A 237 -4.70 -8.36 9.77
CA LYS A 237 -5.21 -8.54 11.12
C LYS A 237 -4.18 -9.29 11.95
N PHE A 238 -4.18 -9.06 13.26
CA PHE A 238 -3.39 -9.91 14.16
C PHE A 238 -4.07 -11.26 14.33
N HIS A 239 -3.27 -12.31 14.51
CA HIS A 239 -3.81 -13.63 14.76
C HIS A 239 -4.57 -13.64 16.11
N PRO A 240 -5.85 -14.02 16.14
CA PRO A 240 -6.60 -14.09 17.39
C PRO A 240 -6.03 -15.17 18.32
N ILE A 241 -5.96 -14.86 19.61
CA ILE A 241 -5.62 -15.80 20.68
C ILE A 241 -6.89 -16.01 21.49
N ILE A 242 -7.47 -17.20 21.40
CA ILE A 242 -8.63 -17.58 22.21
C ILE A 242 -8.18 -18.69 23.15
N LYS A 243 -8.40 -18.51 24.46
CA LYS A 243 -8.09 -19.51 25.49
C LYS A 243 -9.29 -19.70 26.40
N LEU A 244 -9.68 -20.95 26.60
CA LEU A 244 -10.68 -21.32 27.60
C LEU A 244 -9.95 -21.56 28.93
N LEU A 245 -10.17 -20.68 29.90
CA LEU A 245 -9.52 -20.73 31.22
C LEU A 245 -10.15 -21.80 32.12
N ARG A 246 -11.39 -22.20 31.82
CA ARG A 246 -12.14 -23.23 32.53
C ARG A 246 -12.82 -24.15 31.52
N THR A 247 -13.12 -25.37 31.96
CA THR A 247 -13.93 -26.31 31.18
C THR A 247 -15.36 -25.79 31.06
N ILE A 248 -15.89 -25.72 29.84
CA ILE A 248 -17.25 -25.26 29.54
C ILE A 248 -17.96 -26.41 28.82
N GLU A 249 -19.10 -26.85 29.36
CA GLU A 249 -19.80 -28.07 28.93
C GLU A 249 -21.30 -27.84 28.74
N GLY A 250 -21.95 -28.77 28.04
CA GLY A 250 -23.42 -28.82 27.94
C GLY A 250 -24.01 -27.59 27.25
N GLU A 251 -25.08 -27.02 27.83
CA GLU A 251 -25.77 -25.86 27.25
C GLU A 251 -24.87 -24.61 27.17
N GLN A 252 -23.95 -24.44 28.13
CA GLN A 252 -22.99 -23.34 28.11
C GLN A 252 -22.02 -23.47 26.94
N ALA A 253 -21.61 -24.68 26.57
CA ALA A 253 -20.75 -24.91 25.41
C ALA A 253 -21.46 -24.52 24.10
N VAL A 254 -22.75 -24.86 23.96
CA VAL A 254 -23.57 -24.47 22.80
C VAL A 254 -23.75 -22.95 22.73
N LYS A 255 -23.99 -22.31 23.88
CA LYS A 255 -24.12 -20.84 23.97
C LYS A 255 -22.80 -20.14 23.64
N LEU A 256 -21.67 -20.67 24.13
CA LEU A 256 -20.34 -20.19 23.79
C LEU A 256 -20.08 -20.31 22.29
N GLN A 257 -20.36 -21.47 21.69
CA GLN A 257 -20.18 -21.69 20.26
C GLN A 257 -20.96 -20.67 19.42
N LYS A 258 -22.22 -20.36 19.79
CA LYS A 258 -23.04 -19.33 19.11
C LYS A 258 -22.52 -17.91 19.30
N SER A 259 -21.67 -17.67 20.30
CA SER A 259 -21.08 -16.35 20.57
C SER A 259 -19.87 -16.05 19.67
N PHE A 260 -19.39 -17.03 18.89
CA PHE A 260 -18.28 -16.87 17.96
C PHE A 260 -18.70 -17.21 16.52
N ALA A 261 -17.87 -16.84 15.56
CA ALA A 261 -18.06 -17.24 14.17
C ALA A 261 -18.03 -18.78 14.02
N SER A 262 -18.73 -19.29 13.01
CA SER A 262 -18.77 -20.73 12.73
C SER A 262 -17.36 -21.27 12.48
N GLY A 263 -17.01 -22.39 13.11
CA GLY A 263 -15.68 -23.01 13.03
C GLY A 263 -14.63 -22.48 14.01
N VAL A 264 -14.94 -21.46 14.83
CA VAL A 264 -14.01 -20.97 15.86
C VAL A 264 -14.01 -21.88 17.09
N ILE A 265 -15.19 -22.18 17.62
CA ILE A 265 -15.38 -23.03 18.79
C ILE A 265 -16.03 -24.35 18.34
N GLY A 266 -15.33 -25.46 18.59
CA GLY A 266 -15.84 -26.81 18.43
C GLY A 266 -16.44 -27.32 19.73
N ILE A 267 -17.35 -28.29 19.62
CA ILE A 267 -17.88 -29.04 20.76
C ILE A 267 -17.55 -30.51 20.52
N ASN A 268 -16.88 -31.14 21.49
CA ASN A 268 -16.54 -32.55 21.39
C ASN A 268 -17.81 -33.40 21.55
N SER A 269 -18.17 -34.18 20.52
CA SER A 269 -19.38 -35.01 20.52
C SER A 269 -19.42 -36.09 21.61
N ARG A 270 -18.27 -36.47 22.19
CA ARG A 270 -18.19 -37.50 23.24
C ARG A 270 -18.28 -36.92 24.65
N THR A 271 -17.63 -35.78 24.89
CA THR A 271 -17.54 -35.18 26.23
C THR A 271 -18.47 -33.99 26.43
N GLY A 272 -19.03 -33.42 25.35
CA GLY A 272 -19.84 -32.20 25.41
C GLY A 272 -19.03 -30.94 25.76
N GLN A 273 -17.70 -31.02 25.82
CA GLN A 273 -16.80 -29.92 26.15
C GLN A 273 -16.54 -29.03 24.93
N ALA A 274 -16.57 -27.71 25.16
CA ALA A 274 -16.12 -26.74 24.17
C ALA A 274 -14.58 -26.73 24.07
N PHE A 275 -14.06 -26.59 22.85
CA PHE A 275 -12.65 -26.37 22.58
C PHE A 275 -12.48 -25.34 21.47
N VAL A 276 -11.32 -24.69 21.41
CA VAL A 276 -10.99 -23.77 20.31
C VAL A 276 -10.54 -24.61 19.12
N ASP A 277 -11.30 -24.59 18.05
CA ASP A 277 -11.03 -25.34 16.82
C ASP A 277 -10.11 -24.52 15.90
N ASN A 278 -10.57 -23.34 15.47
CA ASN A 278 -9.76 -22.44 14.65
C ASN A 278 -9.97 -20.95 15.03
N ALA A 279 -9.05 -20.44 15.85
CA ALA A 279 -9.06 -19.04 16.28
C ALA A 279 -8.93 -18.04 15.09
N ARG A 280 -8.36 -18.44 13.96
CA ARG A 280 -8.18 -17.58 12.77
C ARG A 280 -9.49 -17.05 12.20
N LEU A 281 -10.55 -17.84 12.31
CA LEU A 281 -11.87 -17.54 11.77
C LEU A 281 -12.63 -16.52 12.60
N ASP A 282 -12.12 -16.16 13.78
CA ASP A 282 -12.74 -15.15 14.61
C ASP A 282 -12.71 -13.77 13.93
N ASN A 283 -13.83 -13.07 14.05
CA ASN A 283 -14.03 -11.73 13.51
C ASN A 283 -13.94 -10.65 14.59
N GLY A 284 -13.65 -11.01 15.85
CA GLY A 284 -13.50 -10.07 16.95
C GLY A 284 -14.81 -9.42 17.39
N SER A 285 -15.95 -10.11 17.26
CA SER A 285 -17.28 -9.60 17.62
C SER A 285 -17.43 -9.25 19.10
N ARG A 286 -16.68 -9.93 19.98
CA ARG A 286 -16.77 -9.83 21.46
C ARG A 286 -18.14 -10.21 22.03
N GLU A 287 -18.96 -10.93 21.28
CA GLU A 287 -20.33 -11.28 21.73
C GLU A 287 -20.30 -12.12 23.03
N HIS A 288 -19.30 -12.99 23.20
CA HIS A 288 -19.11 -13.77 24.43
C HIS A 288 -19.03 -12.91 25.70
N MET A 289 -18.55 -11.67 25.61
CA MET A 289 -18.41 -10.77 26.75
C MET A 289 -19.76 -10.24 27.27
N ARG A 290 -20.82 -10.31 26.45
CA ARG A 290 -22.18 -9.93 26.86
C ARG A 290 -22.81 -10.94 27.82
N HIS A 291 -22.24 -12.13 27.91
CA HIS A 291 -22.71 -13.20 28.80
C HIS A 291 -21.87 -13.21 30.08
N PRO A 292 -22.47 -12.93 31.26
CA PRO A 292 -21.73 -12.88 32.53
C PRO A 292 -20.97 -14.17 32.84
N GLU A 293 -21.48 -15.33 32.42
CA GLU A 293 -20.83 -16.63 32.63
C GLU A 293 -19.50 -16.80 31.87
N PHE A 294 -19.25 -16.01 30.83
CA PHE A 294 -18.05 -16.13 30.00
C PHE A 294 -16.96 -15.10 30.32
N ARG A 295 -17.26 -14.10 31.15
CA ARG A 295 -16.39 -12.96 31.45
C ARG A 295 -15.02 -13.37 32.03
N ASP A 296 -15.01 -14.34 32.95
CA ASP A 296 -13.78 -14.81 33.62
C ASP A 296 -13.37 -16.23 33.19
N THR A 297 -14.03 -16.78 32.16
CA THR A 297 -13.77 -18.15 31.68
C THR A 297 -13.18 -18.19 30.28
N VAL A 298 -13.33 -17.12 29.50
CA VAL A 298 -12.80 -17.01 28.14
C VAL A 298 -11.84 -15.83 28.07
N PHE A 299 -10.62 -16.11 27.63
CA PHE A 299 -9.65 -15.08 27.29
C PHE A 299 -9.61 -14.92 25.77
N VAL A 300 -9.76 -13.67 25.31
CA VAL A 300 -9.58 -13.30 23.89
C VAL A 300 -8.54 -12.19 23.80
N GLY A 301 -7.53 -12.42 22.96
CA GLY A 301 -6.50 -11.46 22.64
C GLY A 301 -6.05 -11.58 21.20
N MET A 302 -4.98 -10.85 20.86
CA MET A 302 -4.40 -10.78 19.53
C MET A 302 -2.88 -10.83 19.65
N ASP A 303 -2.23 -11.73 18.92
CA ASP A 303 -0.77 -11.82 18.86
C ASP A 303 -0.23 -10.71 17.94
N SER A 304 0.44 -9.69 18.52
CA SER A 304 0.99 -8.58 17.74
C SER A 304 2.17 -9.01 16.86
N SER A 305 2.75 -10.17 17.11
CA SER A 305 3.86 -10.73 16.35
C SER A 305 3.43 -11.61 15.17
N HIS A 306 2.14 -11.90 15.03
CA HIS A 306 1.58 -12.74 13.97
C HIS A 306 0.56 -11.94 13.17
N CYS A 307 0.97 -11.47 12.00
CA CYS A 307 0.12 -10.71 11.09
C CYS A 307 -0.41 -11.61 9.97
N ILE A 308 -1.73 -11.64 9.82
CA ILE A 308 -2.45 -12.26 8.72
C ILE A 308 -2.71 -11.18 7.67
N PHE A 309 -2.08 -11.28 6.51
CA PHE A 309 -2.26 -10.35 5.39
C PHE A 309 -3.28 -10.87 4.40
N THR A 310 -4.15 -9.96 3.94
CA THR A 310 -5.06 -10.18 2.82
C THR A 310 -4.81 -9.09 1.78
N ILE A 311 -4.58 -9.51 0.54
CA ILE A 311 -4.29 -8.61 -0.59
C ILE A 311 -5.19 -8.97 -1.76
N GLU A 312 -5.86 -7.96 -2.29
CA GLU A 312 -6.72 -8.05 -3.46
C GLU A 312 -6.13 -7.16 -4.57
N THR A 313 -5.78 -7.75 -5.70
CA THR A 313 -5.23 -7.02 -6.87
C THR A 313 -6.35 -6.60 -7.82
N ILE A 314 -6.19 -5.43 -8.44
CA ILE A 314 -7.11 -4.96 -9.50
C ILE A 314 -6.84 -5.63 -10.86
N ALA A 315 -5.71 -6.30 -11.02
CA ALA A 315 -5.24 -6.84 -12.32
C ALA A 315 -4.59 -8.22 -12.16
N PRO A 316 -5.33 -9.28 -11.79
CA PRO A 316 -4.75 -10.58 -11.45
C PRO A 316 -3.91 -11.22 -12.55
N GLY A 317 -4.34 -11.12 -13.82
CA GLY A 317 -3.63 -11.73 -14.95
C GLY A 317 -2.22 -11.16 -15.19
N THR A 318 -2.06 -9.84 -15.04
CA THR A 318 -0.76 -9.16 -15.30
C THR A 318 0.03 -8.90 -14.02
N ARG A 319 -0.67 -8.65 -12.91
CA ARG A 319 -0.11 -8.23 -11.61
C ARG A 319 -0.74 -9.04 -10.48
N PRO A 320 -0.41 -10.34 -10.35
CA PRO A 320 -0.94 -11.17 -9.27
C PRO A 320 -0.48 -10.65 -7.89
N PRO A 321 -1.23 -10.91 -6.80
CA PRO A 321 -0.92 -10.38 -5.48
C PRO A 321 0.51 -10.70 -5.00
N SER A 322 1.00 -11.89 -5.34
CA SER A 322 2.38 -12.33 -5.02
C SER A 322 3.46 -11.47 -5.70
N SER A 323 3.18 -10.88 -6.87
CA SER A 323 4.05 -9.89 -7.51
C SER A 323 4.02 -8.58 -6.75
N LEU A 324 2.83 -8.12 -6.33
CA LEU A 324 2.67 -6.86 -5.59
C LEU A 324 3.42 -6.88 -4.26
N VAL A 325 3.36 -7.97 -3.49
CA VAL A 325 4.14 -8.13 -2.24
C VAL A 325 5.65 -8.04 -2.51
N ARG A 326 6.13 -8.74 -3.55
CA ARG A 326 7.55 -8.69 -3.93
C ARG A 326 7.99 -7.30 -4.36
N CYS A 327 7.13 -6.57 -5.07
CA CYS A 327 7.37 -5.17 -5.44
C CYS A 327 7.40 -4.27 -4.19
N ALA A 328 6.45 -4.41 -3.27
CA ALA A 328 6.40 -3.61 -2.06
C ALA A 328 7.67 -3.79 -1.19
N LEU A 329 8.11 -5.04 -1.01
CA LEU A 329 9.37 -5.32 -0.31
C LEU A 329 10.58 -4.72 -1.06
N ALA A 330 10.58 -4.76 -2.39
CA ALA A 330 11.64 -4.15 -3.20
C ALA A 330 11.67 -2.62 -3.11
N VAL A 331 10.50 -1.96 -3.01
CA VAL A 331 10.40 -0.49 -2.86
C VAL A 331 11.09 -0.05 -1.57
N MET A 332 10.82 -0.71 -0.43
CA MET A 332 11.50 -0.38 0.83
C MET A 332 13.01 -0.60 0.74
N ILE A 333 13.45 -1.72 0.14
CA ILE A 333 14.89 -1.98 -0.07
C ILE A 333 15.52 -0.87 -0.91
N SER A 334 14.85 -0.42 -1.96
CA SER A 334 15.33 0.68 -2.82
C SER A 334 15.42 2.00 -2.05
N LYS A 335 14.44 2.31 -1.19
CA LYS A 335 14.46 3.48 -0.29
C LYS A 335 15.67 3.44 0.64
N CYS A 336 15.86 2.34 1.37
CA CYS A 336 16.99 2.23 2.27
C CYS A 336 18.33 2.32 1.54
N SER A 337 18.48 1.65 0.39
CA SER A 337 19.70 1.75 -0.43
C SER A 337 19.98 3.17 -0.92
N HIS A 338 18.93 3.89 -1.31
CA HIS A 338 19.04 5.28 -1.75
C HIS A 338 19.55 6.18 -0.61
N TYR A 339 18.90 6.15 0.55
CA TYR A 339 19.32 6.98 1.69
C TYR A 339 20.67 6.57 2.26
N LEU A 340 21.02 5.28 2.23
CA LEU A 340 22.38 4.83 2.60
C LEU A 340 23.44 5.49 1.71
N ALA A 341 23.25 5.48 0.39
CA ALA A 341 24.18 6.14 -0.53
C ALA A 341 24.31 7.66 -0.25
N VAL A 342 23.22 8.33 0.12
CA VAL A 342 23.26 9.73 0.54
C VAL A 342 24.10 9.91 1.81
N THR A 343 23.90 9.07 2.83
CA THR A 343 24.66 9.13 4.10
C THR A 343 26.13 8.70 3.99
N GLU A 344 26.50 8.01 2.91
CA GLU A 344 27.87 7.57 2.61
C GLU A 344 28.64 8.61 1.76
N THR A 345 27.95 9.65 1.27
CA THR A 345 28.57 10.71 0.47
C THR A 345 29.53 11.53 1.36
N PRO A 346 30.78 11.80 0.92
CA PRO A 346 31.72 12.62 1.68
C PRO A 346 31.14 14.00 2.00
N GLY A 347 31.27 14.46 3.25
CA GLY A 347 30.74 15.75 3.68
C GLY A 347 29.29 15.74 4.17
N PHE A 348 28.63 14.57 4.22
CA PHE A 348 27.30 14.45 4.81
C PHE A 348 27.36 14.71 6.33
N GLY A 349 26.81 15.84 6.77
CA GLY A 349 26.80 16.29 8.17
C GLY A 349 27.74 17.46 8.47
N ASP A 350 28.60 17.87 7.53
CA ASP A 350 29.61 18.92 7.75
C ASP A 350 29.07 20.36 7.49
N GLN A 351 27.86 20.50 6.93
CA GLN A 351 27.32 21.78 6.44
C GLN A 351 26.30 22.48 7.36
N VAL A 352 26.21 22.09 8.63
CA VAL A 352 25.22 22.70 9.54
C VAL A 352 25.79 24.02 10.09
N GLU A 353 25.39 25.15 9.50
CA GLU A 353 25.60 26.47 10.14
C GLU A 353 24.85 26.52 11.48
N GLU A 354 25.55 27.00 12.52
CA GLU A 354 25.02 27.16 13.87
C GLU A 354 23.71 27.98 13.85
N CYS A 355 22.58 27.36 14.17
CA CYS A 355 21.39 28.11 14.59
C CYS A 355 21.70 28.75 15.95
N LYS A 356 22.21 29.98 15.94
CA LYS A 356 22.23 30.81 17.15
C LYS A 356 20.79 30.96 17.66
N PRO A 357 20.53 30.75 18.96
CA PRO A 357 19.20 30.96 19.51
C PRO A 357 18.81 32.43 19.28
N VAL A 358 17.65 32.65 18.65
CA VAL A 358 17.03 33.98 18.61
C VAL A 358 16.58 34.28 20.03
N ILE A 359 17.44 34.95 20.79
CA ILE A 359 17.04 35.59 22.03
C ILE A 359 16.39 36.91 21.60
N ASP A 360 15.07 36.97 21.63
CA ASP A 360 14.33 38.21 21.48
C ASP A 360 14.66 39.14 22.68
N VAL A 361 15.73 39.92 22.55
CA VAL A 361 15.94 41.13 23.35
C VAL A 361 15.54 42.30 22.47
N PRO A 362 14.50 43.07 22.81
CA PRO A 362 14.15 44.26 22.05
C PRO A 362 15.13 45.38 22.42
N GLU A 363 16.12 45.64 21.58
CA GLU A 363 16.90 46.88 21.63
C GLU A 363 16.71 47.70 20.35
N ASP A 364 16.05 48.84 20.57
CA ASP A 364 15.94 50.10 19.84
C ASP A 364 15.94 50.16 18.29
N ASN A 365 14.86 50.76 17.81
CA ASN A 365 14.59 51.17 16.43
C ASN A 365 15.58 52.23 15.94
N SER A 366 16.49 51.87 15.04
CA SER A 366 16.83 52.71 13.88
C SER A 366 17.73 51.98 12.88
N LYS A 367 17.15 51.50 11.77
CA LYS A 367 17.67 51.59 10.39
C LYS A 367 16.90 50.64 9.46
N SER A 368 16.63 51.14 8.27
CA SER A 368 15.96 50.52 7.11
C SER A 368 16.29 49.04 6.88
N HIS A 369 15.25 48.19 6.86
CA HIS A 369 15.35 46.83 6.36
C HIS A 369 15.00 46.78 4.87
N THR A 370 16.03 46.68 4.04
CA THR A 370 15.95 46.01 2.74
C THR A 370 15.98 44.51 3.03
N ALA A 371 14.99 43.76 2.56
CA ALA A 371 14.93 42.30 2.74
C ALA A 371 16.21 41.64 2.19
N PRO A 372 16.91 40.79 2.97
CA PRO A 372 18.05 40.05 2.45
C PRO A 372 17.55 38.94 1.53
N ASN A 373 18.10 38.92 0.33
CA ASN A 373 17.92 37.89 -0.69
C ASN A 373 18.06 36.49 -0.08
N LEU A 374 17.02 35.65 -0.23
CA LEU A 374 17.12 34.20 -0.07
C LEU A 374 18.15 33.67 -1.08
N LEU A 375 19.36 33.44 -0.58
CA LEU A 375 20.42 32.76 -1.29
C LEU A 375 20.03 31.29 -1.51
N THR A 376 19.99 30.93 -2.78
CA THR A 376 19.98 29.58 -3.37
C THR A 376 20.90 28.59 -2.61
N GLN A 377 20.33 27.83 -1.68
CA GLN A 377 20.92 26.55 -1.24
C GLN A 377 20.66 25.52 -2.34
N LYS A 378 21.72 24.88 -2.85
CA LYS A 378 21.59 23.70 -3.73
C LYS A 378 20.88 22.62 -2.93
N THR A 379 19.60 22.44 -3.16
CA THR A 379 18.79 21.41 -2.49
C THR A 379 19.36 20.04 -2.87
N ASN A 380 19.77 19.23 -1.89
CA ASN A 380 20.21 17.82 -2.08
C ASN A 380 18.99 16.92 -2.38
N ARG A 381 18.21 17.32 -3.39
CA ARG A 381 17.00 16.65 -3.82
C ARG A 381 17.33 15.75 -5.01
N SER A 382 16.78 14.55 -4.98
CA SER A 382 16.93 13.52 -6.00
C SER A 382 15.56 12.92 -6.31
N HIS A 383 15.50 11.98 -7.25
CA HIS A 383 14.23 11.34 -7.63
C HIS A 383 14.26 9.85 -7.28
N LEU A 384 13.20 9.39 -6.60
CA LEU A 384 13.00 7.99 -6.26
C LEU A 384 11.54 7.60 -6.52
N ASN A 385 11.34 6.54 -7.31
CA ASN A 385 10.01 6.03 -7.67
C ASN A 385 9.06 7.11 -8.25
N GLY A 386 9.60 8.02 -9.06
CA GLY A 386 8.83 9.08 -9.71
C GLY A 386 8.53 10.30 -8.82
N ARG A 387 9.11 10.38 -7.62
CA ARG A 387 8.95 11.52 -6.71
C ARG A 387 10.27 12.12 -6.31
N GLU A 388 10.23 13.42 -6.03
CA GLU A 388 11.34 14.13 -5.44
C GLU A 388 11.51 13.70 -3.97
N VAL A 389 12.73 13.33 -3.61
CA VAL A 389 13.11 12.91 -2.26
C VAL A 389 14.43 13.56 -1.85
N GLY A 390 14.65 13.70 -0.56
CA GLY A 390 15.92 14.22 -0.03
C GLY A 390 16.15 13.83 1.41
N LEU A 391 17.40 13.94 1.84
CA LEU A 391 17.81 13.74 3.23
C LEU A 391 18.84 14.81 3.58
N GLU A 392 18.52 15.59 4.61
CA GLU A 392 19.35 16.69 5.08
C GLU A 392 19.55 16.58 6.60
N VAL A 393 20.71 17.05 7.07
CA VAL A 393 20.98 17.20 8.51
C VAL A 393 20.58 18.62 8.90
N THR A 394 19.51 18.74 9.68
CA THR A 394 18.98 20.04 10.11
C THR A 394 19.74 20.57 11.31
N HIS A 395 20.12 19.68 12.22
CA HIS A 395 20.88 20.04 13.41
C HIS A 395 21.81 18.88 13.79
N ILE A 396 23.04 19.20 14.20
CA ILE A 396 23.95 18.27 14.85
C ILE A 396 24.57 18.95 16.06
N SER A 397 24.60 18.25 17.20
CA SER A 397 25.28 18.76 18.38
C SER A 397 26.81 18.69 18.20
N PRO A 398 27.60 19.56 18.86
CA PRO A 398 29.07 19.54 18.75
C PRO A 398 29.71 18.21 19.18
N ASP A 399 29.06 17.49 20.09
CA ASP A 399 29.47 16.16 20.54
C ASP A 399 29.02 15.03 19.59
N THR A 400 28.28 15.34 18.53
CA THR A 400 27.67 14.42 17.55
C THR A 400 26.69 13.41 18.15
N LEU A 401 26.39 13.49 19.44
CA LEU A 401 25.49 12.58 20.14
C LEU A 401 24.03 12.83 19.79
N ARG A 402 23.69 14.03 19.32
CA ARG A 402 22.34 14.40 18.92
C ARG A 402 22.33 14.91 17.49
N ALA A 403 21.43 14.39 16.68
CA ALA A 403 21.18 14.93 15.35
C ALA A 403 19.70 14.88 15.00
N THR A 404 19.27 15.90 14.27
CA THR A 404 17.95 16.00 13.66
C THR A 404 18.12 15.92 12.15
N PHE A 405 17.45 14.96 11.54
CA PHE A 405 17.46 14.72 10.09
C PHE A 405 16.10 15.06 9.51
N THR A 406 16.07 15.70 8.35
CA THR A 406 14.85 15.93 7.59
C THR A 406 14.84 15.05 6.35
N PHE A 407 13.86 14.15 6.29
CA PHE A 407 13.58 13.36 5.09
C PHE A 407 12.45 14.02 4.32
N PHE A 408 12.73 14.43 3.08
CA PHE A 408 11.75 14.99 2.16
C PHE A 408 11.19 13.89 1.26
N GLY A 409 9.89 13.94 0.98
CA GLY A 409 9.14 12.96 0.20
C GLY A 409 8.75 11.69 0.96
N GLU A 410 9.11 11.59 2.25
CA GLU A 410 8.90 10.43 3.11
C GLU A 410 7.87 10.70 4.20
N ASP A 411 7.32 9.63 4.78
CA ASP A 411 6.29 9.69 5.80
C ASP A 411 6.45 8.57 6.85
N HIS A 412 5.38 8.32 7.61
CA HIS A 412 5.30 7.22 8.59
C HIS A 412 5.72 5.84 8.03
N THR A 413 5.62 5.61 6.71
CA THR A 413 5.98 4.34 6.06
C THR A 413 7.45 4.00 6.29
N LEU A 414 8.34 4.96 6.06
CA LEU A 414 9.77 4.82 6.36
C LEU A 414 10.03 5.11 7.86
N GLY A 415 9.47 6.20 8.38
CA GLY A 415 9.77 6.70 9.72
C GLY A 415 9.52 5.69 10.84
N LEU A 416 8.36 5.02 10.84
CA LEU A 416 8.02 4.07 11.90
C LEU A 416 8.93 2.83 11.89
N ALA A 417 9.18 2.28 10.70
CA ALA A 417 10.02 1.10 10.52
C ALA A 417 11.50 1.41 10.84
N LEU A 418 12.00 2.58 10.41
CA LEU A 418 13.36 3.01 10.69
C LEU A 418 13.58 3.29 12.18
N ARG A 419 12.62 3.98 12.82
CA ARG A 419 12.64 4.22 14.28
C ARG A 419 12.72 2.90 15.05
N TYR A 420 11.94 1.90 14.64
CA TYR A 420 12.00 0.57 15.24
C TYR A 420 13.40 -0.01 15.17
N CYS A 421 14.06 0.02 14.00
CA CYS A 421 15.43 -0.50 13.83
C CYS A 421 16.46 0.24 14.69
N ILE A 422 16.40 1.57 14.74
CA ILE A 422 17.37 2.40 15.47
C ILE A 422 17.26 2.19 16.99
N LEU A 423 16.04 2.09 17.53
CA LEU A 423 15.82 1.87 18.97
C LEU A 423 16.30 0.50 19.47
N ARG A 424 16.65 -0.44 18.58
CA ARG A 424 17.22 -1.74 18.98
C ARG A 424 18.71 -1.67 19.29
N ASP A 425 19.38 -0.59 18.87
CA ASP A 425 20.77 -0.36 19.26
C ASP A 425 20.84 0.13 20.71
N GLN A 426 21.55 -0.59 21.57
CA GLN A 426 21.69 -0.24 22.99
C GLN A 426 22.43 1.08 23.23
N SER A 427 23.24 1.50 22.23
CA SER A 427 23.95 2.78 22.22
C SER A 427 23.02 3.97 21.99
N VAL A 428 21.81 3.76 21.48
CA VAL A 428 20.79 4.81 21.30
C VAL A 428 20.06 5.03 22.63
N ASN A 429 19.92 6.29 23.01
CA ASN A 429 19.11 6.70 24.15
C ASN A 429 17.66 6.98 23.76
N PHE A 430 17.48 7.73 22.66
CA PHE A 430 16.19 8.15 22.17
C PHE A 430 16.20 8.23 20.65
N CYS A 431 15.09 7.83 20.04
CA CYS A 431 14.84 7.98 18.62
C CYS A 431 13.35 8.24 18.41
N GLY A 432 13.05 9.37 17.77
CA GLY A 432 11.71 9.86 17.51
C GLY A 432 11.62 10.42 16.11
N TYR A 433 10.39 10.49 15.59
CA TYR A 433 10.14 11.24 14.37
C TYR A 433 8.77 11.91 14.45
N CYS A 434 8.61 13.01 13.75
CA CYS A 434 7.34 13.70 13.60
C CYS A 434 7.11 14.10 12.14
N VAL A 435 5.84 14.18 11.77
CA VAL A 435 5.41 14.93 10.58
C VAL A 435 5.11 16.34 11.09
N PRO A 436 5.90 17.36 10.71
CA PRO A 436 5.73 18.72 11.24
C PRO A 436 4.35 19.28 10.89
N HIS A 437 3.92 19.07 9.64
CA HIS A 437 2.60 19.48 9.17
C HIS A 437 2.06 18.50 8.11
N PRO A 438 0.76 18.14 8.13
CA PRO A 438 0.18 17.18 7.17
C PRO A 438 0.25 17.60 5.69
N LEU A 439 0.38 18.90 5.41
CA LEU A 439 0.53 19.44 4.05
C LEU A 439 1.98 19.50 3.58
N GLU A 440 2.94 19.27 4.48
CA GLU A 440 4.36 19.28 4.15
C GLU A 440 4.82 17.83 3.96
N ASP A 441 5.37 17.54 2.79
CA ASP A 441 5.79 16.21 2.40
C ASP A 441 7.19 15.91 2.96
N MET A 442 7.32 15.93 4.29
CA MET A 442 8.58 15.64 4.99
C MET A 442 8.36 15.09 6.40
N ILE A 443 9.39 14.45 6.93
CA ILE A 443 9.48 14.06 8.34
C ILE A 443 10.77 14.57 8.97
N HIS A 444 10.69 14.99 10.22
CA HIS A 444 11.86 15.24 11.05
C HIS A 444 12.14 14.01 11.91
N PHE A 445 13.40 13.65 12.01
CA PHE A 445 13.86 12.42 12.64
C PHE A 445 14.97 12.76 13.63
N ASP A 446 14.69 12.58 14.91
CA ASP A 446 15.59 12.95 16.00
C ASP A 446 16.23 11.71 16.60
N ILE A 447 17.57 11.72 16.65
CA ILE A 447 18.37 10.65 17.26
C ILE A 447 19.21 11.26 18.38
N GLN A 448 19.15 10.63 19.55
CA GLN A 448 20.04 10.90 20.66
C GLN A 448 20.75 9.61 21.07
N MET A 449 22.07 9.65 21.05
CA MET A 449 22.98 8.58 21.46
C MET A 449 23.32 8.69 22.93
N LYS A 450 23.65 7.56 23.55
CA LYS A 450 24.41 7.48 24.81
C LYS A 450 25.91 7.60 24.53
N HIS A 451 26.37 6.94 23.47
CA HIS A 451 27.78 6.90 23.03
C HIS A 451 27.83 6.77 21.50
N GLY A 452 28.90 7.23 20.85
CA GLY A 452 29.06 7.17 19.37
C GLY A 452 28.47 8.37 18.64
N SER A 453 28.18 8.23 17.35
CA SER A 453 27.64 9.31 16.50
C SER A 453 26.19 9.03 16.08
N ALA A 454 25.35 10.06 16.12
CA ALA A 454 23.96 9.97 15.66
C ALA A 454 23.86 9.69 14.15
N ILE A 455 24.85 10.13 13.35
CA ILE A 455 24.92 9.84 11.91
C ILE A 455 25.18 8.34 11.68
N ASP A 456 26.09 7.74 12.45
CA ASP A 456 26.39 6.32 12.35
C ASP A 456 25.18 5.47 12.78
N ALA A 457 24.45 5.91 13.81
CA ALA A 457 23.21 5.26 14.23
C ALA A 457 22.14 5.29 13.13
N LEU A 458 21.99 6.42 12.40
CA LEU A 458 21.11 6.50 11.25
C LEU A 458 21.53 5.52 10.15
N ARG A 459 22.83 5.50 9.80
CA ARG A 459 23.37 4.60 8.77
C ARG A 459 23.16 3.13 9.14
N ASN A 460 23.49 2.76 10.38
CA ASN A 460 23.27 1.41 10.90
C ASN A 460 21.78 1.03 10.92
N GLY A 461 20.90 1.96 11.29
CA GLY A 461 19.46 1.78 11.24
C GLY A 461 18.91 1.51 9.84
N LEU A 462 19.33 2.32 8.86
CA LEU A 462 18.96 2.13 7.44
C LEU A 462 19.50 0.81 6.89
N GLN A 463 20.73 0.43 7.24
CA GLN A 463 21.34 -0.83 6.87
C GLN A 463 20.56 -2.02 7.45
N CYS A 464 20.23 -1.93 8.74
CA CYS A 464 19.45 -2.93 9.46
C CYS A 464 18.05 -3.12 8.82
N LEU A 465 17.36 -2.01 8.51
CA LEU A 465 16.06 -2.01 7.86
C LEU A 465 16.12 -2.66 6.48
N ARG A 466 17.12 -2.29 5.66
CA ARG A 466 17.38 -2.89 4.35
C ARG A 466 17.52 -4.40 4.46
N ASP A 467 18.35 -4.88 5.39
CA ASP A 467 18.65 -6.31 5.54
C ASP A 467 17.44 -7.10 6.05
N CYS A 468 16.62 -6.50 6.92
CA CYS A 468 15.35 -7.08 7.34
C CYS A 468 14.41 -7.27 6.14
N PHE A 469 14.22 -6.24 5.31
CA PHE A 469 13.34 -6.33 4.13
C PHE A 469 13.89 -7.26 3.04
N GLN A 470 15.22 -7.32 2.85
CA GLN A 470 15.85 -8.30 1.97
C GLN A 470 15.57 -9.73 2.43
N HIS A 471 15.72 -10.01 3.73
CA HIS A 471 15.40 -11.31 4.28
C HIS A 471 13.91 -11.64 4.13
N MET A 472 13.01 -10.71 4.46
CA MET A 472 11.56 -10.90 4.28
C MET A 472 11.21 -11.25 2.83
N LYS A 473 11.82 -10.56 1.85
CA LYS A 473 11.63 -10.84 0.42
C LYS A 473 12.10 -12.25 0.05
N GLN A 474 13.25 -12.68 0.53
CA GLN A 474 13.78 -14.02 0.27
C GLN A 474 12.89 -15.11 0.89
N THR A 475 12.50 -14.95 2.16
CA THR A 475 11.63 -15.88 2.87
C THR A 475 10.26 -15.99 2.20
N PHE A 476 9.66 -14.87 1.77
CA PHE A 476 8.41 -14.86 1.00
C PHE A 476 8.53 -15.61 -0.33
N ILE A 477 9.61 -15.38 -1.09
CA ILE A 477 9.85 -16.09 -2.36
C ILE A 477 10.00 -17.60 -2.12
N SER A 478 10.72 -17.99 -1.06
CA SER A 478 10.88 -19.40 -0.69
C SER A 478 9.55 -20.04 -0.29
N ALA A 479 8.74 -19.37 0.53
CA ALA A 479 7.41 -19.83 0.93
C ALA A 479 6.47 -20.02 -0.28
N MET A 480 6.49 -19.09 -1.23
CA MET A 480 5.74 -19.20 -2.50
C MET A 480 6.18 -20.41 -3.33
N LYS A 481 7.49 -20.68 -3.43
CA LYS A 481 8.01 -21.85 -4.15
C LYS A 481 7.56 -23.16 -3.50
N ILE A 482 7.62 -23.23 -2.16
CA ILE A 482 7.17 -24.40 -1.40
C ILE A 482 5.68 -24.65 -1.66
N SER A 483 4.84 -23.62 -1.50
CA SER A 483 3.39 -23.71 -1.74
C SER A 483 3.04 -24.20 -3.16
N ARG A 484 3.77 -23.72 -4.19
CA ARG A 484 3.61 -24.20 -5.57
C ARG A 484 3.99 -25.67 -5.73
N SER A 485 5.03 -26.13 -5.03
CA SER A 485 5.46 -27.53 -5.07
C SER A 485 4.43 -28.44 -4.42
N THR A 486 3.89 -28.06 -3.25
CA THR A 486 2.88 -28.84 -2.54
C THR A 486 1.61 -29.01 -3.38
N ARG A 487 1.25 -27.98 -4.18
CA ARG A 487 0.12 -28.03 -5.12
C ARG A 487 0.32 -29.00 -6.28
N LYS A 488 1.55 -29.21 -6.77
CA LYS A 488 1.81 -30.17 -7.86
C LYS A 488 1.79 -31.63 -7.40
N SER A 489 1.99 -31.86 -6.10
CA SER A 489 2.00 -33.19 -5.49
C SER A 489 0.63 -33.65 -4.95
N SER A 490 -0.34 -32.74 -4.83
CA SER A 490 -1.73 -32.99 -4.44
C SER A 490 -2.64 -32.96 -5.65
#